data_AF-A0A4Q5T250-F1
#
_entry.id   AF-A0A4Q5T250-F1
#
_cell.length_a   1.000
_cell.length_b   1.000
_cell.length_c   1.000
_cell.angle_alpha   90.00
_cell.angle_beta   90.00
_cell.angle_gamma   90.00
#
_symmetry.space_group_name_H-M   'P 1'
#
loop_
_entity.id
_entity.type
_entity.pdbx_description
1 polymer ?
#
loop_
_entity_poly.entity_id
_entity_poly.type
_entity_poly.pdbx_seq_one_letter_code
_entity_poly.pdbx_strand_id
1 'polypeptide(L)'
;MQTAVRRRCAGGATRVVLVVVGALLMSTLVAPSADAARRYTVTAKKSATATSTVTRSAVHDGYRGTATIRRTARGVAAAKATSTSKKKATSVARSRALARARAVARKRATASASAAATSLARSRAVAAAKAKPAPKPSASPTPTPVPTTGSDASADACGPTRLKTDGSAWSCTFSDDFDGDALDSSKWLVATSEATGLTYGDCWVDRPENLSVADGSLRLTTRMEDEPVTCTAEGKTVTTRYTSGSVTTWGRYTLDRGRVEIRAKMPTTTQPG
;
A
#
# COMPACT_ATOMS: atom_id res chain seq x y z
N MET A 1 47.16 -83.82 -53.08
CA MET A 1 46.35 -84.49 -54.12
C MET A 1 44.88 -84.27 -53.82
N GLN A 2 44.21 -83.55 -54.72
CA GLN A 2 42.84 -83.73 -55.22
C GLN A 2 41.64 -84.10 -54.29
N THR A 3 40.63 -83.22 -54.39
CA THR A 3 39.19 -83.54 -54.66
C THR A 3 38.36 -84.04 -53.46
N ALA A 4 37.47 -83.25 -52.83
CA ALA A 4 36.20 -82.63 -53.26
C ALA A 4 34.97 -83.56 -53.26
N VAL A 5 33.80 -82.90 -53.15
CA VAL A 5 32.41 -83.35 -53.41
C VAL A 5 31.69 -83.82 -52.13
N ARG A 6 30.79 -83.04 -51.49
CA ARG A 6 29.53 -82.31 -51.86
C ARG A 6 28.25 -83.15 -51.71
N ARG A 7 27.21 -82.42 -51.27
CA ARG A 7 25.73 -82.57 -51.42
C ARG A 7 25.04 -83.29 -50.26
N ARG A 8 23.80 -82.98 -49.85
CA ARG A 8 22.89 -81.80 -49.79
C ARG A 8 21.53 -82.37 -49.35
N CYS A 9 20.65 -81.47 -48.87
CA CYS A 9 19.18 -81.58 -48.68
C CYS A 9 18.74 -81.96 -47.24
N ALA A 10 17.66 -81.43 -46.66
CA ALA A 10 16.85 -80.22 -46.86
C ALA A 10 15.82 -80.16 -45.71
N GLY A 11 15.38 -78.95 -45.32
CA GLY A 11 14.01 -78.70 -44.85
C GLY A 11 13.77 -78.55 -43.34
N GLY A 12 13.04 -77.48 -42.99
CA GLY A 12 12.24 -77.40 -41.76
C GLY A 12 12.55 -76.21 -40.85
N ALA A 13 11.92 -75.06 -41.10
CA ALA A 13 12.03 -73.87 -40.26
C ALA A 13 11.14 -73.96 -39.01
N THR A 14 11.67 -73.60 -37.84
CA THR A 14 10.90 -72.96 -36.76
C THR A 14 11.84 -72.01 -36.01
N ARG A 15 11.56 -70.71 -36.10
CA ARG A 15 12.33 -69.64 -35.46
C ARG A 15 11.89 -69.50 -34.01
N VAL A 16 12.78 -69.82 -33.07
CA VAL A 16 12.82 -69.23 -31.73
C VAL A 16 14.24 -68.72 -31.55
N VAL A 17 14.43 -67.41 -31.76
CA VAL A 17 15.74 -66.77 -31.57
C VAL A 17 15.87 -66.40 -30.11
N LEU A 18 16.45 -67.30 -29.32
CA LEU A 18 16.99 -66.99 -28.00
C LEU A 18 18.52 -67.07 -28.12
N VAL A 19 19.16 -65.92 -28.38
CA VAL A 19 20.63 -65.84 -28.37
C VAL A 19 21.07 -65.57 -26.95
N VAL A 20 21.55 -66.62 -26.28
CA VAL A 20 22.47 -66.51 -25.16
C VAL A 20 23.85 -66.89 -25.70
N VAL A 21 24.74 -65.92 -25.83
CA VAL A 21 26.19 -66.17 -25.94
C VAL A 21 26.89 -65.21 -24.98
N GLY A 22 27.65 -65.81 -24.07
CA GLY A 22 28.37 -65.12 -23.01
C GLY A 22 29.69 -64.49 -23.47
N ALA A 23 30.14 -63.60 -22.58
CA ALA A 23 31.51 -63.23 -22.28
C ALA A 23 32.37 -62.63 -23.41
N LEU A 24 32.49 -61.29 -23.38
CA LEU A 24 33.82 -60.68 -23.33
C LEU A 24 33.84 -59.64 -22.20
N LEU A 25 34.73 -59.86 -21.24
CA LEU A 25 35.13 -58.86 -20.25
C LEU A 25 35.76 -57.67 -20.98
N MET A 26 34.96 -56.67 -21.30
CA MET A 26 35.43 -55.29 -21.30
C MET A 26 34.96 -54.69 -19.99
N SER A 27 35.76 -54.94 -18.93
CA SER A 27 35.76 -54.02 -17.80
C SER A 27 36.27 -52.69 -18.35
N THR A 28 35.35 -51.87 -18.86
CA THR A 28 35.60 -50.44 -18.84
C THR A 28 35.70 -50.09 -17.37
N LEU A 29 36.92 -50.07 -16.85
CA LEU A 29 37.26 -49.06 -15.87
C LEU A 29 36.96 -47.73 -16.56
N VAL A 30 35.70 -47.32 -16.52
CA VAL A 30 35.41 -45.90 -16.38
C VAL A 30 36.06 -45.57 -15.05
N ALA A 31 37.32 -45.15 -15.09
CA ALA A 31 37.87 -44.35 -14.02
C ALA A 31 36.76 -43.33 -13.71
N PRO A 32 36.22 -43.25 -12.48
CA PRO A 32 35.32 -42.16 -12.16
C PRO A 32 36.11 -40.91 -12.54
N SER A 33 35.62 -40.17 -13.53
CA SER A 33 36.29 -38.93 -13.90
C SER A 33 36.45 -38.17 -12.60
N ALA A 34 37.68 -37.77 -12.29
CA ALA A 34 38.00 -36.95 -11.14
C ALA A 34 37.46 -35.52 -11.33
N ASP A 35 36.24 -35.41 -11.85
CA ASP A 35 35.50 -34.20 -12.14
C ASP A 35 34.14 -34.25 -11.44
N ALA A 36 34.14 -34.77 -10.20
CA ALA A 36 33.12 -34.42 -9.23
C ALA A 36 33.28 -32.92 -8.92
N ALA A 37 32.79 -32.07 -9.83
CA ALA A 37 32.92 -30.63 -9.78
C ALA A 37 32.60 -30.14 -8.37
N ARG A 38 33.60 -29.56 -7.70
CA ARG A 38 33.52 -29.17 -6.29
C ARG A 38 32.29 -28.27 -6.09
N ARG A 39 31.23 -28.81 -5.47
CA ARG A 39 29.97 -28.07 -5.26
C ARG A 39 30.04 -27.34 -3.93
N TYR A 40 29.86 -26.03 -3.98
CA TYR A 40 29.71 -25.18 -2.82
C TYR A 40 28.24 -25.04 -2.47
N THR A 41 27.89 -25.38 -1.25
CA THR A 41 26.56 -25.19 -0.68
C THR A 41 26.60 -24.06 0.35
N VAL A 42 25.79 -23.03 0.14
CA VAL A 42 25.74 -21.85 1.01
C VAL A 42 24.31 -21.66 1.51
N THR A 43 24.17 -21.42 2.81
CA THR A 43 22.93 -20.97 3.44
C THR A 43 23.08 -19.51 3.82
N ALA A 44 22.12 -18.67 3.41
CA ALA A 44 22.05 -17.27 3.83
C ALA A 44 20.77 -17.02 4.61
N LYS A 45 20.86 -16.26 5.69
CA LYS A 45 19.72 -15.72 6.44
C LYS A 45 19.64 -14.22 6.21
N LYS A 46 18.45 -13.72 5.86
CA LYS A 46 18.21 -12.30 5.61
C LYS A 46 16.94 -11.85 6.31
N SER A 47 16.89 -10.56 6.63
CA SER A 47 15.68 -9.89 7.10
C SER A 47 15.29 -8.78 6.13
N ALA A 48 14.00 -8.51 6.06
CA ALA A 48 13.45 -7.38 5.33
C ALA A 48 12.27 -6.81 6.12
N THR A 49 12.01 -5.53 5.91
CA THR A 49 10.83 -4.84 6.43
C THR A 49 9.93 -4.51 5.25
N ALA A 50 8.62 -4.61 5.44
CA ALA A 50 7.63 -4.19 4.46
C ALA A 50 6.48 -3.48 5.15
N THR A 51 5.93 -2.49 4.45
CA THR A 51 4.77 -1.73 4.87
C THR A 51 3.61 -2.08 3.96
N SER A 52 2.40 -2.18 4.53
CA SER A 52 1.17 -2.43 3.78
C SER A 52 0.06 -1.53 4.30
N THR A 53 -0.68 -0.94 3.38
CA THR A 53 -1.89 -0.15 3.66
C THR A 53 -3.10 -0.98 3.20
N VAL A 54 -4.06 -1.19 4.09
CA VAL A 54 -5.28 -1.97 3.80
C VAL A 54 -6.50 -1.17 4.20
N THR A 55 -7.47 -1.07 3.29
CA THR A 55 -8.79 -0.49 3.55
C THR A 55 -9.82 -1.61 3.70
N ARG A 56 -10.64 -1.54 4.74
CA ARG A 56 -11.76 -2.47 4.99
C ARG A 56 -13.02 -1.70 5.30
N SER A 57 -14.15 -2.31 4.95
CA SER A 57 -15.49 -1.84 5.27
C SER A 57 -16.21 -2.92 6.07
N ALA A 58 -17.01 -2.52 7.05
CA ALA A 58 -17.93 -3.37 7.79
C ALA A 58 -19.31 -2.72 7.80
N VAL A 59 -20.35 -3.54 7.93
CA VAL A 59 -21.74 -3.08 8.09
C VAL A 59 -22.30 -3.65 9.39
N HIS A 60 -23.01 -2.82 10.14
CA HIS A 60 -23.70 -3.19 11.38
C HIS A 60 -25.02 -2.41 11.44
N ASP A 61 -26.14 -3.10 11.59
CA ASP A 61 -27.49 -2.51 11.64
C ASP A 61 -27.80 -1.53 10.49
N GLY A 62 -27.31 -1.84 9.28
CA GLY A 62 -27.45 -0.98 8.10
C GLY A 62 -26.43 0.16 8.00
N TYR A 63 -25.67 0.43 9.06
CA TYR A 63 -24.61 1.44 9.09
C TYR A 63 -23.28 0.89 8.60
N ARG A 64 -22.60 1.61 7.71
CA ARG A 64 -21.29 1.24 7.17
C ARG A 64 -20.18 1.98 7.92
N GLY A 65 -19.17 1.24 8.37
CA GLY A 65 -17.90 1.79 8.83
C GLY A 65 -16.77 1.40 7.88
N THR A 66 -15.89 2.35 7.56
CA THR A 66 -14.69 2.16 6.74
C THR A 66 -13.44 2.52 7.54
N ALA A 67 -12.35 1.78 7.34
CA ALA A 67 -11.07 2.04 7.98
C ALA A 67 -9.90 1.69 7.06
N THR A 68 -8.92 2.59 6.97
CA THR A 68 -7.65 2.41 6.25
C THR A 68 -6.52 2.35 7.27
N ILE A 69 -5.77 1.25 7.29
CA ILE A 69 -4.68 1.04 8.26
C ILE A 69 -3.37 0.76 7.51
N ARG A 70 -2.31 1.48 7.90
CA ARG A 70 -0.92 1.24 7.48
C ARG A 70 -0.16 0.49 8.59
N ARG A 71 0.42 -0.67 8.28
CA ARG A 71 1.28 -1.44 9.20
C ARG A 71 2.60 -1.77 8.56
N THR A 72 3.64 -1.79 9.37
CA THR A 72 4.98 -2.23 9.01
C THR A 72 5.30 -3.52 9.74
N ALA A 73 5.86 -4.52 9.06
CA ALA A 73 6.27 -5.79 9.66
C ALA A 73 7.64 -6.23 9.15
N ARG A 74 8.36 -6.94 10.02
CA ARG A 74 9.64 -7.58 9.70
C ARG A 74 9.44 -9.05 9.33
N GLY A 75 10.06 -9.46 8.23
CA GLY A 75 10.19 -10.83 7.80
C GLY A 75 11.64 -11.28 7.86
N VAL A 76 11.87 -12.53 8.28
CA VAL A 76 13.18 -13.16 8.31
C VAL A 76 13.06 -14.50 7.59
N ALA A 77 13.98 -14.78 6.67
CA ALA A 77 13.98 -16.03 5.94
C ALA A 77 15.41 -16.50 5.64
N ALA A 78 15.56 -17.81 5.49
CA ALA A 78 16.78 -18.43 5.01
C ALA A 78 16.57 -19.10 3.65
N ALA A 79 17.63 -19.12 2.85
CA ALA A 79 17.67 -19.90 1.62
C ALA A 79 19.04 -20.55 1.45
N LYS A 80 19.01 -21.76 0.89
CA LYS A 80 20.17 -22.56 0.55
C LYS A 80 20.36 -22.55 -0.96
N ALA A 81 21.59 -22.47 -1.42
CA ALA A 81 21.93 -22.60 -2.83
C ALA A 81 23.22 -23.41 -2.99
N THR A 82 23.25 -24.24 -4.03
CA THR A 82 24.41 -25.06 -4.39
C THR A 82 24.90 -24.65 -5.77
N SER A 83 26.21 -24.47 -5.93
CA SER A 83 26.82 -24.14 -7.20
C SER A 83 28.27 -24.59 -7.24
N THR A 84 28.83 -24.82 -8.43
CA THR A 84 30.26 -25.07 -8.64
C THR A 84 31.14 -23.85 -8.31
N SER A 85 30.54 -22.65 -8.20
CA SER A 85 31.21 -21.42 -7.74
C SER A 85 30.68 -20.97 -6.38
N LYS A 86 31.57 -20.79 -5.40
CA LYS A 86 31.22 -20.27 -4.06
C LYS A 86 30.60 -18.87 -4.13
N LYS A 87 31.10 -18.00 -5.02
CA LYS A 87 30.54 -16.66 -5.25
C LYS A 87 29.10 -16.76 -5.77
N LYS A 88 28.85 -17.63 -6.76
CA LYS A 88 27.51 -17.86 -7.33
C LYS A 88 26.56 -18.46 -6.30
N ALA A 89 26.97 -19.49 -5.55
CA ALA A 89 26.17 -20.07 -4.47
C ALA A 89 25.79 -19.02 -3.41
N THR A 90 26.73 -18.15 -3.02
CA THR A 90 26.50 -17.08 -2.04
C THR A 90 25.51 -16.04 -2.56
N SER A 91 25.69 -15.56 -3.80
CA SER A 91 24.79 -14.59 -4.44
C SER A 91 23.36 -15.13 -4.50
N VAL A 92 23.18 -16.36 -5.02
CA VAL A 92 21.87 -16.99 -5.16
C VAL A 92 21.21 -17.22 -3.78
N ALA A 93 21.95 -17.71 -2.79
CA ALA A 93 21.42 -17.92 -1.44
C ALA A 93 20.95 -16.59 -0.81
N ARG A 94 21.75 -15.52 -0.93
CA ARG A 94 21.41 -14.18 -0.40
C ARG A 94 20.19 -13.60 -1.09
N SER A 95 20.12 -13.65 -2.42
CA SER A 95 18.99 -13.12 -3.21
C SER A 95 17.70 -13.86 -2.89
N ARG A 96 17.73 -15.20 -2.82
CA ARG A 96 16.56 -16.02 -2.44
C ARG A 96 16.11 -15.76 -1.01
N ALA A 97 17.06 -15.66 -0.06
CA ALA A 97 16.74 -15.39 1.34
C ALA A 97 16.09 -14.01 1.50
N LEU A 98 16.59 -12.98 0.79
CA LEU A 98 16.02 -11.64 0.82
C LEU A 98 14.62 -11.58 0.19
N ALA A 99 14.42 -12.23 -0.96
CA ALA A 99 13.11 -12.31 -1.61
C ALA A 99 12.07 -12.99 -0.69
N ARG A 100 12.43 -14.11 -0.05
CA ARG A 100 11.58 -14.79 0.94
C ARG A 100 11.31 -13.92 2.16
N ALA A 101 12.32 -13.22 2.69
CA ALA A 101 12.15 -12.33 3.83
C ALA A 101 11.18 -11.17 3.51
N ARG A 102 11.26 -10.59 2.30
CA ARG A 102 10.32 -9.57 1.82
C ARG A 102 8.89 -10.11 1.68
N ALA A 103 8.72 -11.31 1.13
CA ALA A 103 7.41 -11.94 1.02
C ALA A 103 6.77 -12.18 2.40
N VAL A 104 7.54 -12.70 3.37
CA VAL A 104 7.08 -12.87 4.76
C VAL A 104 6.72 -11.53 5.40
N ALA A 105 7.56 -10.51 5.23
CA ALA A 105 7.32 -9.16 5.75
C ALA A 105 6.01 -8.59 5.21
N ARG A 106 5.78 -8.67 3.88
CA ARG A 106 4.55 -8.20 3.24
C ARG A 106 3.33 -8.95 3.75
N LYS A 107 3.37 -10.29 3.78
CA LYS A 107 2.25 -11.11 4.28
C LYS A 107 1.86 -10.73 5.70
N ARG A 108 2.84 -10.53 6.59
CA ARG A 108 2.60 -10.09 7.98
C ARG A 108 2.05 -8.68 8.07
N ALA A 109 2.62 -7.74 7.31
CA ALA A 109 2.16 -6.36 7.26
C ALA A 109 0.71 -6.29 6.77
N THR A 110 0.38 -6.97 5.67
CA THR A 110 -1.00 -7.03 5.13
C THR A 110 -1.97 -7.71 6.10
N ALA A 111 -1.59 -8.83 6.73
CA ALA A 111 -2.46 -9.52 7.69
C ALA A 111 -2.76 -8.63 8.91
N SER A 112 -1.74 -8.00 9.49
CA SER A 112 -1.92 -7.11 10.64
C SER A 112 -2.70 -5.84 10.29
N ALA A 113 -2.46 -5.24 9.11
CA ALA A 113 -3.22 -4.10 8.64
C ALA A 113 -4.68 -4.47 8.38
N SER A 114 -4.94 -5.61 7.75
CA SER A 114 -6.30 -6.08 7.48
C SER A 114 -7.07 -6.39 8.77
N ALA A 115 -6.46 -7.06 9.75
CA ALA A 115 -7.12 -7.36 11.02
C ALA A 115 -7.51 -6.07 11.77
N ALA A 116 -6.57 -5.12 11.85
CA ALA A 116 -6.83 -3.83 12.47
C ALA A 116 -7.88 -3.00 11.70
N ALA A 117 -7.82 -2.97 10.38
CA ALA A 117 -8.78 -2.27 9.53
C ALA A 117 -10.19 -2.86 9.68
N THR A 118 -10.32 -4.19 9.70
CA THR A 118 -11.61 -4.85 9.95
C THR A 118 -12.16 -4.51 11.34
N SER A 119 -11.32 -4.55 12.37
CA SER A 119 -11.74 -4.20 13.73
C SER A 119 -12.24 -2.76 13.81
N LEU A 120 -11.47 -1.80 13.29
CA LEU A 120 -11.84 -0.39 13.33
C LEU A 120 -13.07 -0.08 12.47
N ALA A 121 -13.18 -0.69 11.29
CA ALA A 121 -14.35 -0.56 10.43
C ALA A 121 -15.62 -1.05 11.15
N ARG A 122 -15.54 -2.18 11.88
CA ARG A 122 -16.66 -2.67 12.69
C ARG A 122 -16.98 -1.74 13.85
N SER A 123 -15.98 -1.27 14.59
CA SER A 123 -16.20 -0.30 15.68
C SER A 123 -16.88 0.97 15.19
N ARG A 124 -16.49 1.48 14.02
CA ARG A 124 -17.13 2.64 13.37
C ARG A 124 -18.58 2.37 12.97
N ALA A 125 -18.86 1.20 12.40
CA ALA A 125 -20.24 0.81 12.05
C ALA A 125 -21.14 0.73 13.31
N VAL A 126 -20.62 0.18 14.41
CA VAL A 126 -21.34 0.11 15.70
C VAL A 126 -21.55 1.50 16.31
N ALA A 127 -20.54 2.36 16.26
CA ALA A 127 -20.66 3.73 16.75
C ALA A 127 -21.74 4.52 15.97
N ALA A 128 -21.76 4.38 14.64
CA ALA A 128 -22.77 4.99 13.79
C ALA A 128 -24.20 4.47 14.11
N ALA A 129 -24.35 3.18 14.38
CA ALA A 129 -25.64 2.61 14.78
C ALA A 129 -26.11 3.11 16.16
N LYS A 130 -25.18 3.28 17.12
CA LYS A 130 -25.49 3.83 18.45
C LYS A 130 -25.84 5.32 18.41
N ALA A 131 -25.30 6.06 17.44
CA ALA A 131 -25.58 7.47 17.25
C ALA A 131 -26.97 7.75 16.62
N LYS A 132 -27.96 6.86 16.79
CA LYS A 132 -29.33 7.04 16.30
C LYS A 132 -29.78 8.49 16.55
N PRO A 133 -30.18 9.27 15.52
CA PRO A 133 -30.76 10.57 15.77
C PRO A 133 -32.04 10.33 16.57
N ALA A 134 -32.10 10.90 17.79
CA ALA A 134 -33.34 10.94 18.53
C ALA A 134 -34.41 11.57 17.62
N PRO A 135 -35.63 11.01 17.52
CA PRO A 135 -36.71 11.71 16.84
C PRO A 135 -36.89 13.04 17.57
N LYS A 136 -36.61 14.14 16.87
CA LYS A 136 -36.92 15.50 17.33
C LYS A 136 -38.39 15.50 17.78
N PRO A 137 -38.74 15.97 19.00
CA PRO A 137 -40.13 15.95 19.44
C PRO A 137 -40.99 16.71 18.43
N SER A 138 -41.97 16.01 17.88
CA SER A 138 -43.02 16.58 17.06
C SER A 138 -43.82 17.53 17.94
N ALA A 139 -43.60 18.83 17.75
CA ALA A 139 -44.40 19.86 18.40
C ALA A 139 -45.79 19.89 17.74
N SER A 140 -46.80 19.59 18.55
CA SER A 140 -48.23 19.81 18.29
C SER A 140 -48.51 21.31 18.03
N PRO A 141 -49.57 21.68 17.29
CA PRO A 141 -49.65 22.95 16.57
C PRO A 141 -50.17 24.10 17.45
N THR A 142 -49.89 25.33 17.00
CA THR A 142 -50.60 26.63 17.23
C THR A 142 -49.66 27.73 17.78
N PRO A 143 -49.83 29.03 17.43
CA PRO A 143 -50.63 29.66 16.38
C PRO A 143 -49.78 30.30 15.28
N THR A 144 -50.42 30.53 14.15
CA THR A 144 -49.98 31.35 13.01
C THR A 144 -49.38 32.69 13.46
N PRO A 145 -48.12 33.01 13.10
CA PRO A 145 -47.65 34.37 13.02
C PRO A 145 -47.56 34.82 11.55
N VAL A 146 -48.31 35.89 11.28
CA VAL A 146 -48.06 37.05 10.41
C VAL A 146 -46.83 36.98 9.47
N PRO A 147 -46.97 37.31 8.17
CA PRO A 147 -45.95 37.05 7.16
C PRO A 147 -44.73 37.96 7.37
N THR A 148 -43.64 37.36 7.84
CA THR A 148 -42.30 37.94 7.68
C THR A 148 -41.65 37.25 6.48
N THR A 149 -41.40 38.05 5.47
CA THR A 149 -40.73 37.77 4.19
C THR A 149 -39.64 36.70 4.31
N GLY A 150 -39.87 35.58 3.64
CA GLY A 150 -39.09 34.36 3.71
C GLY A 150 -37.69 34.46 3.11
N SER A 151 -36.74 33.83 3.81
CA SER A 151 -35.50 33.33 3.23
C SER A 151 -34.98 32.17 4.10
N ASP A 152 -35.73 31.07 4.16
CA ASP A 152 -35.19 29.79 4.59
C ASP A 152 -34.93 28.94 3.33
N ALA A 153 -33.87 29.31 2.62
CA ALA A 153 -33.33 28.49 1.55
C ALA A 153 -32.45 27.38 2.18
N SER A 154 -33.02 26.18 2.28
CA SER A 154 -32.37 24.87 2.41
C SER A 154 -30.83 24.91 2.52
N ALA A 155 -30.26 24.61 3.68
CA ALA A 155 -28.81 24.41 3.81
C ALA A 155 -28.41 22.99 3.38
N ASP A 156 -27.27 22.85 2.72
CA ASP A 156 -26.62 21.56 2.44
C ASP A 156 -25.29 21.42 3.22
N ALA A 157 -24.50 20.37 2.93
CA ALA A 157 -23.24 20.12 3.62
C ALA A 157 -22.16 21.20 3.39
N CYS A 158 -22.40 22.17 2.49
CA CYS A 158 -21.53 23.32 2.25
C CYS A 158 -22.09 24.60 2.89
N GLY A 159 -23.19 24.51 3.66
CA GLY A 159 -23.81 25.64 4.35
C GLY A 159 -25.07 26.17 3.66
N PRO A 160 -25.45 27.46 3.89
CA PRO A 160 -26.70 28.00 3.35
C PRO A 160 -26.67 28.06 1.82
N THR A 161 -27.82 27.84 1.16
CA THR A 161 -27.92 27.86 -0.30
C THR A 161 -27.28 29.12 -0.89
N ARG A 162 -26.49 28.92 -1.94
CA ARG A 162 -25.91 29.99 -2.76
C ARG A 162 -26.47 29.89 -4.16
N LEU A 163 -26.85 31.02 -4.75
CA LEU A 163 -27.33 31.08 -6.12
C LEU A 163 -26.20 31.48 -7.08
N LYS A 164 -26.31 30.99 -8.31
CA LYS A 164 -25.56 31.45 -9.47
C LYS A 164 -26.18 32.73 -10.02
N THR A 165 -25.48 33.37 -10.95
CA THR A 165 -25.98 34.57 -11.64
C THR A 165 -27.29 34.32 -12.39
N ASP A 166 -27.52 33.09 -12.87
CA ASP A 166 -28.76 32.69 -13.56
C ASP A 166 -29.92 32.36 -12.61
N GLY A 167 -29.73 32.52 -11.30
CA GLY A 167 -30.73 32.23 -10.26
C GLY A 167 -30.80 30.75 -9.85
N SER A 168 -30.07 29.83 -10.50
CA SER A 168 -30.01 28.43 -10.08
C SER A 168 -29.12 28.24 -8.84
N ALA A 169 -29.41 27.25 -8.00
CA ALA A 169 -28.58 26.95 -6.83
C ALA A 169 -27.27 26.25 -7.20
N TRP A 170 -26.20 26.54 -6.45
CA TRP A 170 -25.02 25.69 -6.38
C TRP A 170 -25.37 24.38 -5.66
N SER A 171 -24.70 23.28 -6.04
CA SER A 171 -24.82 21.98 -5.38
C SER A 171 -23.51 21.64 -4.70
N CYS A 172 -23.56 21.27 -3.42
CA CYS A 172 -22.39 20.84 -2.68
C CYS A 172 -21.89 19.47 -3.16
N THR A 173 -20.63 19.42 -3.61
CA THR A 173 -19.98 18.18 -4.06
C THR A 173 -18.73 17.82 -3.25
N PHE A 174 -18.25 18.75 -2.42
CA PHE A 174 -17.11 18.56 -1.51
C PHE A 174 -17.23 19.54 -0.36
N SER A 175 -17.16 19.03 0.87
CA SER A 175 -17.03 19.82 2.09
C SER A 175 -16.17 19.08 3.09
N ASP A 176 -15.45 19.82 3.94
CA ASP A 176 -14.78 19.28 5.11
C ASP A 176 -14.73 20.35 6.20
N ASP A 177 -15.52 20.15 7.23
CA ASP A 177 -15.59 21.03 8.40
C ASP A 177 -14.51 20.68 9.44
N PHE A 178 -13.73 19.62 9.20
CA PHE A 178 -12.66 19.17 10.08
C PHE A 178 -13.12 18.83 11.52
N ASP A 179 -14.36 18.35 11.66
CA ASP A 179 -14.97 17.96 12.94
C ASP A 179 -14.37 16.69 13.58
N GLY A 180 -13.52 15.98 12.84
CA GLY A 180 -12.81 14.79 13.33
C GLY A 180 -11.62 15.11 14.23
N ASP A 181 -10.87 14.07 14.56
CA ASP A 181 -9.59 14.12 15.30
C ASP A 181 -8.36 13.90 14.39
N ALA A 182 -8.59 13.74 13.09
CA ALA A 182 -7.56 13.47 12.09
C ALA A 182 -8.00 13.93 10.70
N LEU A 183 -7.03 14.15 9.83
CA LEU A 183 -7.26 14.48 8.43
C LEU A 183 -8.02 13.34 7.72
N ASP A 184 -9.11 13.67 7.03
CA ASP A 184 -9.85 12.70 6.23
C ASP A 184 -9.05 12.29 4.99
N SER A 185 -8.34 11.16 5.09
CA SER A 185 -7.52 10.62 3.99
C SER A 185 -8.29 10.23 2.71
N SER A 186 -9.63 10.20 2.77
CA SER A 186 -10.48 10.03 1.57
C SER A 186 -10.66 11.32 0.78
N LYS A 187 -10.44 12.48 1.41
CA LYS A 187 -10.54 13.82 0.81
C LYS A 187 -9.17 14.44 0.57
N TRP A 188 -8.26 14.26 1.54
CA TRP A 188 -6.97 14.92 1.58
C TRP A 188 -5.80 13.94 1.61
N LEU A 189 -4.68 14.40 1.08
CA LEU A 189 -3.36 13.80 1.22
C LEU A 189 -2.43 14.80 1.87
N VAL A 190 -1.54 14.32 2.74
CA VAL A 190 -0.43 15.13 3.23
C VAL A 190 0.54 15.36 2.07
N ALA A 191 0.79 16.62 1.74
CA ALA A 191 1.71 17.04 0.70
C ALA A 191 3.10 17.23 1.33
N THR A 192 3.97 16.22 1.18
CA THR A 192 5.38 16.34 1.59
C THR A 192 6.23 16.83 0.44
N SER A 193 7.33 17.54 0.73
CA SER A 193 8.25 18.03 -0.30
C SER A 193 8.81 16.89 -1.17
N GLU A 194 9.05 15.73 -0.56
CA GLU A 194 9.52 14.54 -1.28
C GLU A 194 8.46 14.01 -2.26
N ALA A 195 7.18 14.06 -1.90
CA ALA A 195 6.09 13.55 -2.72
C ALA A 195 5.66 14.52 -3.83
N THR A 196 5.65 15.83 -3.54
CA THR A 196 5.18 16.86 -4.48
C THR A 196 6.30 17.49 -5.28
N GLY A 197 7.54 17.40 -4.79
CA GLY A 197 8.66 18.16 -5.30
C GLY A 197 8.66 19.64 -4.87
N LEU A 198 7.70 20.10 -4.06
CA LEU A 198 7.53 21.51 -3.74
C LEU A 198 8.21 21.90 -2.41
N THR A 199 8.72 23.13 -2.37
CA THR A 199 9.30 23.79 -1.18
C THR A 199 9.23 25.31 -1.40
N TYR A 200 9.09 26.08 -0.32
CA TYR A 200 9.21 27.54 -0.37
C TYR A 200 10.32 28.08 0.55
N GLY A 201 11.34 27.25 0.82
CA GLY A 201 12.38 27.54 1.81
C GLY A 201 12.21 26.75 3.13
N ASP A 202 11.12 25.99 3.20
CA ASP A 202 10.75 25.07 4.26
C ASP A 202 10.68 23.61 3.75
N CYS A 203 10.70 22.65 4.66
CA CYS A 203 10.44 21.25 4.34
C CYS A 203 9.01 20.88 4.75
N TRP A 204 8.18 20.47 3.79
CA TRP A 204 6.85 19.97 4.09
C TRP A 204 6.93 18.52 4.56
N VAL A 205 6.44 18.27 5.77
CA VAL A 205 6.61 17.00 6.49
C VAL A 205 5.27 16.44 6.98
N ASP A 206 5.18 15.11 7.04
CA ASP A 206 4.04 14.40 7.62
C ASP A 206 4.31 14.13 9.11
N ARG A 207 4.08 15.17 9.93
CA ARG A 207 4.30 15.17 11.37
C ARG A 207 3.12 15.84 12.08
N PRO A 208 2.66 15.29 13.23
CA PRO A 208 1.54 15.88 13.97
C PRO A 208 1.83 17.29 14.49
N GLU A 209 3.09 17.65 14.68
CA GLU A 209 3.52 19.00 15.07
C GLU A 209 3.33 20.04 13.96
N ASN A 210 3.26 19.59 12.71
CA ASN A 210 3.11 20.43 11.52
C ASN A 210 1.70 20.36 10.93
N LEU A 211 0.99 19.25 11.15
CA LEU A 211 -0.34 19.01 10.59
C LEU A 211 -1.20 18.26 11.61
N SER A 212 -2.27 18.90 12.05
CA SER A 212 -3.26 18.29 12.95
C SER A 212 -4.67 18.74 12.62
N VAL A 213 -5.66 17.95 13.02
CA VAL A 213 -7.08 18.34 12.99
C VAL A 213 -7.56 18.31 14.43
N ALA A 214 -8.07 19.45 14.90
CA ALA A 214 -8.60 19.60 16.25
C ALA A 214 -9.55 20.79 16.31
N ASP A 215 -10.57 20.68 17.15
CA ASP A 215 -11.54 21.75 17.44
C ASP A 215 -12.27 22.28 16.19
N GLY A 216 -12.66 21.38 15.27
CA GLY A 216 -13.36 21.76 14.03
C GLY A 216 -12.48 22.54 13.05
N SER A 217 -11.17 22.26 13.02
CA SER A 217 -10.22 22.99 12.18
C SER A 217 -9.01 22.14 11.79
N LEU A 218 -8.58 22.27 10.54
CA LEU A 218 -7.26 21.85 10.08
C LEU A 218 -6.22 22.89 10.50
N ARG A 219 -5.20 22.44 11.22
CA ARG A 219 -4.05 23.26 11.65
C ARG A 219 -2.83 22.87 10.84
N LEU A 220 -2.40 23.79 9.98
CA LEU A 220 -1.14 23.71 9.26
C LEU A 220 -0.14 24.63 9.94
N THR A 221 0.92 24.05 10.50
CA THR A 221 1.87 24.74 11.35
C THR A 221 3.24 24.75 10.68
N THR A 222 3.74 25.96 10.45
CA THR A 222 5.15 26.20 10.16
C THR A 222 5.88 26.43 11.48
N ARG A 223 7.01 25.75 11.67
CA ARG A 223 7.82 25.85 12.88
C ARG A 223 9.30 25.89 12.53
N MET A 224 10.05 26.61 13.35
CA MET A 224 11.50 26.52 13.36
C MET A 224 11.91 25.30 14.20
N GLU A 225 12.82 24.50 13.67
CA GLU A 225 13.41 23.35 14.34
C GLU A 225 14.74 23.74 15.00
N ASP A 226 15.06 23.07 16.11
CA ASP A 226 16.31 23.30 16.85
C ASP A 226 17.54 22.99 15.98
N GLU A 227 17.44 21.92 15.18
CA GLU A 227 18.45 21.48 14.22
C GLU A 227 17.93 21.55 12.78
N PRO A 228 18.78 21.91 11.80
CA PRO A 228 18.39 21.90 10.40
C PRO A 228 17.86 20.54 9.95
N VAL A 229 16.77 20.57 9.19
CA VAL A 229 16.18 19.41 8.55
C VAL A 229 16.54 19.39 7.07
N THR A 230 16.64 18.18 6.52
CA THR A 230 16.89 17.96 5.10
C THR A 230 15.71 17.24 4.46
N CYS A 231 15.23 17.76 3.34
CA CYS A 231 14.24 17.12 2.49
C CYS A 231 14.69 17.15 1.01
N THR A 232 13.95 16.43 0.16
CA THR A 232 14.16 16.44 -1.29
C THR A 232 12.98 17.11 -1.96
N ALA A 233 13.23 18.05 -2.86
CA ALA A 233 12.23 18.75 -3.66
C ALA A 233 12.74 18.80 -5.11
N GLU A 234 11.95 18.33 -6.08
CA GLU A 234 12.36 18.19 -7.50
C GLU A 234 13.71 17.46 -7.68
N GLY A 235 14.01 16.47 -6.84
CA GLY A 235 15.28 15.74 -6.87
C GLY A 235 16.49 16.51 -6.35
N LYS A 236 16.31 17.73 -5.84
CA LYS A 236 17.34 18.54 -5.19
C LYS A 236 17.22 18.42 -3.67
N THR A 237 18.38 18.39 -3.00
CA THR A 237 18.44 18.43 -1.55
C THR A 237 18.23 19.84 -1.05
N VAL A 238 17.28 20.02 -0.12
CA VAL A 238 16.98 21.27 0.57
C VAL A 238 17.33 21.06 2.03
N THR A 239 18.14 21.95 2.60
CA THR A 239 18.43 21.98 4.04
C THR A 239 17.96 23.31 4.61
N THR A 240 17.12 23.26 5.63
CA THR A 240 16.45 24.43 6.21
C THR A 240 16.21 24.21 7.70
N ARG A 241 15.95 25.27 8.44
CA ARG A 241 15.49 25.18 9.84
C ARG A 241 13.97 25.20 9.95
N TYR A 242 13.22 25.27 8.85
CA TYR A 242 11.77 25.38 8.88
C TYR A 242 11.09 24.11 8.37
N THR A 243 10.11 23.63 9.12
CA THR A 243 9.18 22.59 8.68
C THR A 243 7.77 23.14 8.63
N SER A 244 6.96 22.67 7.67
CA SER A 244 5.55 23.04 7.54
C SER A 244 4.66 21.85 7.24
N GLY A 245 3.36 22.02 7.48
CA GLY A 245 2.32 21.08 7.07
C GLY A 245 1.61 21.58 5.82
N SER A 246 1.33 20.67 4.88
CA SER A 246 0.59 20.98 3.66
C SER A 246 -0.33 19.81 3.30
N VAL A 247 -1.47 20.12 2.66
CA VAL A 247 -2.43 19.13 2.18
C VAL A 247 -2.82 19.37 0.73
N THR A 248 -3.22 18.30 0.04
CA THR A 248 -3.72 18.35 -1.33
C THR A 248 -4.88 17.37 -1.51
N THR A 249 -5.81 17.68 -2.42
CA THR A 249 -6.87 16.77 -2.85
C THR A 249 -6.45 15.90 -4.05
N TRP A 250 -5.17 15.90 -4.42
CA TRP A 250 -4.66 15.17 -5.59
C TRP A 250 -5.10 13.70 -5.59
N GLY A 251 -5.77 13.28 -6.68
CA GLY A 251 -6.28 11.91 -6.81
C GLY A 251 -7.36 11.53 -5.78
N ARG A 252 -8.02 12.53 -5.16
CA ARG A 252 -9.16 12.37 -4.25
C ARG A 252 -10.36 13.15 -4.75
N TYR A 253 -10.17 14.44 -5.05
CA TYR A 253 -11.21 15.31 -5.57
C TYR A 253 -10.60 16.35 -6.52
N THR A 254 -11.26 16.53 -7.65
CA THR A 254 -10.92 17.54 -8.67
C THR A 254 -12.20 18.33 -8.97
N LEU A 255 -12.12 19.65 -8.87
CA LEU A 255 -13.19 20.54 -9.28
C LEU A 255 -12.94 20.98 -10.74
N ASP A 256 -13.82 20.61 -11.66
CA ASP A 256 -13.91 21.23 -12.99
C ASP A 256 -15.03 22.28 -12.96
N ARG A 257 -14.64 23.55 -12.81
CA ARG A 257 -15.52 24.73 -12.67
C ARG A 257 -16.42 24.69 -11.44
N GLY A 258 -16.62 25.85 -10.83
CA GLY A 258 -17.53 25.97 -9.70
C GLY A 258 -17.09 27.06 -8.74
N ARG A 259 -17.52 26.90 -7.50
CA ARG A 259 -17.28 27.84 -6.42
C ARG A 259 -16.57 27.13 -5.28
N VAL A 260 -15.50 27.73 -4.79
CA VAL A 260 -14.74 27.24 -3.63
C VAL A 260 -14.81 28.29 -2.53
N GLU A 261 -15.14 27.86 -1.33
CA GLU A 261 -15.06 28.68 -0.12
C GLU A 261 -14.11 28.04 0.87
N ILE A 262 -13.26 28.87 1.48
CA ILE A 262 -12.36 28.45 2.56
C ILE A 262 -12.49 29.48 3.67
N ARG A 263 -12.78 29.00 4.88
CA ARG A 263 -12.71 29.83 6.09
C ARG A 263 -11.39 29.53 6.81
N ALA A 264 -10.45 30.46 6.74
CA ALA A 264 -9.13 30.29 7.34
C ALA A 264 -8.77 31.48 8.24
N LYS A 265 -7.97 31.23 9.27
CA LYS A 265 -7.28 32.26 10.06
C LYS A 265 -5.80 32.21 9.70
N MET A 266 -5.28 33.32 9.18
CA MET A 266 -3.86 33.43 8.83
C MET A 266 -2.99 33.62 10.09
N PRO A 267 -1.74 33.12 10.08
CA PRO A 267 -0.80 33.40 11.16
C PRO A 267 -0.45 34.89 11.20
N THR A 268 -0.15 35.41 12.40
CA THR A 268 0.19 36.82 12.63
C THR A 268 1.70 37.07 12.78
N THR A 269 2.54 36.12 12.34
CA THR A 269 4.00 36.22 12.48
C THR A 269 4.61 37.16 11.44
N THR A 270 5.66 37.86 11.82
CA THR A 270 6.52 38.66 10.92
C THR A 270 7.81 37.93 10.54
N GLN A 271 8.06 36.75 11.13
CA GLN A 271 9.22 35.93 10.80
C GLN A 271 8.98 35.08 9.54
N PRO A 272 10.05 34.73 8.81
CA PRO A 272 9.96 33.80 7.68
C PRO A 272 9.34 32.47 8.10
N GLY A 273 8.50 31.94 7.23
CA GLY A 273 7.88 30.61 7.33
C GLY A 273 7.59 30.08 5.93
#